data_AF-A0A139RK71-F1
#
_entry.id   AF-A0A139RK71-F1
#
_cell.length_a   1.000
_cell.length_b   1.000
_cell.length_c   1.000
_cell.angle_alpha   90.00
_cell.angle_beta   90.00
_cell.angle_gamma   90.00
#
_symmetry.space_group_name_H-M   'P 1'
#
loop_
_entity.id
_entity.type
_entity.pdbx_description
1 polymer ?
#
loop_
_entity_poly.entity_id
_entity_poly.type
_entity_poly.pdbx_seq_one_letter_code
_entity_poly.pdbx_strand_id
1 'polypeptide(L)'
;MPQTVGLGSFTDLDADKGGAPIQYTVVEVTVPGYTSEVTGDAASGFTITNSYSPETVDIKATKNWDDANNQDGKRPTKITINLLADGQKVASKEVQAAADGTWTTTFEKLAKYKAGKEITYTVTEEAVAEYESIITDFTITNKYAPKEIDYKVTKVWNDANNQDGKRPESVTIQLFKSVDGSKPVAVEGKKLTLTADDKTDANTWVASFTNLPQYEAGKAITYSIEEVDVPAGYEASVTGQLVTNTHDIETVVLSGTKVWDDNNNQDGKRTTSVKVQILNGDKVVQEIEVSEVTGWKFESKALPKYENGTEIKYTVKEVAVASYETTITSEKDGKYTITNKHTPEKTTVKGKKIWNDENNKDGIRPDFITVRLLADGKETGKEATASEATGWTYEFTGLDRYNDGQEIKYSVVEVPVAGYTSEVEGFNITNTHTPEKPTPGKPNEPGKPGPKPQLPNTGEKASNVAVVAGLALMAVTGGLYFVSRKNK
;
A
#
# COMPACT_ATOMS: atom_id res chain seq x y z
N MET A 1 -61.09 -57.78 52.76
CA MET A 1 -60.37 -58.69 53.69
C MET A 1 -61.21 -59.95 53.86
N PRO A 2 -60.64 -61.12 54.23
CA PRO A 2 -61.47 -62.25 54.65
C PRO A 2 -62.32 -61.86 55.86
N GLN A 3 -63.59 -62.28 55.90
CA GLN A 3 -64.44 -62.08 57.06
C GLN A 3 -64.17 -63.18 58.09
N THR A 4 -63.55 -62.80 59.21
CA THR A 4 -63.33 -63.71 60.35
C THR A 4 -64.61 -63.77 61.17
N VAL A 5 -65.50 -64.73 60.88
CA VAL A 5 -66.75 -64.89 61.62
C VAL A 5 -66.48 -65.56 62.97
N GLY A 6 -66.56 -64.77 64.04
CA GLY A 6 -66.70 -65.28 65.40
C GLY A 6 -68.16 -65.65 65.68
N LEU A 7 -68.40 -66.78 66.32
CA LEU A 7 -69.71 -67.19 66.82
C LEU A 7 -69.69 -67.25 68.34
N GLY A 8 -70.75 -66.77 68.97
CA GLY A 8 -70.95 -66.80 70.42
C GLY A 8 -72.45 -66.83 70.74
N SER A 9 -72.78 -67.27 71.95
CA SER A 9 -74.17 -67.43 72.39
C SER A 9 -74.30 -67.12 73.88
N PHE A 10 -75.35 -66.40 74.24
CA PHE A 10 -75.82 -66.28 75.61
C PHE A 10 -76.89 -67.35 75.84
N THR A 11 -76.69 -68.23 76.82
CA THR A 11 -77.68 -69.24 77.23
C THR A 11 -78.44 -68.75 78.46
N ASP A 12 -79.49 -69.47 78.84
CA ASP A 12 -80.18 -69.30 80.13
C ASP A 12 -80.74 -67.89 80.37
N LEU A 13 -81.20 -67.24 79.29
CA LEU A 13 -81.87 -65.96 79.30
C LEU A 13 -83.39 -66.11 79.53
N ASP A 14 -83.97 -65.23 80.34
CA ASP A 14 -85.41 -65.16 80.60
C ASP A 14 -86.20 -64.79 79.33
N ALA A 15 -87.19 -65.60 78.93
CA ALA A 15 -88.02 -65.29 77.76
C ALA A 15 -89.02 -64.14 78.01
N ASP A 16 -89.50 -64.00 79.24
CA ASP A 16 -90.40 -62.94 79.68
C ASP A 16 -90.03 -62.45 81.09
N LYS A 17 -90.50 -61.25 81.45
CA LYS A 17 -90.40 -60.74 82.82
C LYS A 17 -91.77 -60.36 83.37
N GLY A 18 -92.52 -61.37 83.81
CA GLY A 18 -93.85 -61.21 84.41
C GLY A 18 -94.97 -61.17 83.36
N GLY A 19 -94.86 -62.00 82.33
CA GLY A 19 -95.79 -62.09 81.19
C GLY A 19 -95.49 -61.13 80.04
N ALA A 20 -94.47 -60.27 80.16
CA ALA A 20 -94.02 -59.36 79.11
C ALA A 20 -92.72 -59.88 78.46
N PRO A 21 -92.69 -60.19 77.15
CA PRO A 21 -91.50 -60.71 76.48
C PRO A 21 -90.29 -59.77 76.58
N ILE A 22 -89.11 -60.32 76.85
CA ILE A 22 -87.88 -59.52 76.94
C ILE A 22 -87.30 -59.31 75.53
N GLN A 23 -87.17 -58.05 75.13
CA GLN A 23 -86.44 -57.67 73.92
C GLN A 23 -84.96 -57.48 74.26
N TYR A 24 -84.16 -58.51 73.98
CA TYR A 24 -82.70 -58.43 74.08
C TYR A 24 -82.12 -57.62 72.93
N THR A 25 -81.01 -56.94 73.20
CA THR A 25 -80.15 -56.29 72.20
C THR A 25 -78.70 -56.60 72.53
N VAL A 26 -77.82 -56.53 71.53
CA VAL A 26 -76.37 -56.55 71.73
C VAL A 26 -75.77 -55.21 71.32
N VAL A 27 -74.74 -54.79 72.03
CA VAL A 27 -73.89 -53.66 71.67
C VAL A 27 -72.44 -54.11 71.81
N GLU A 28 -71.60 -53.78 70.85
CA GLU A 28 -70.18 -54.06 70.94
C GLU A 28 -69.48 -52.99 71.77
N VAL A 29 -68.49 -53.41 72.58
CA VAL A 29 -67.60 -52.46 73.26
C VAL A 29 -66.68 -51.84 72.21
N THR A 30 -66.72 -50.51 72.07
CA THR A 30 -66.04 -49.74 71.01
C THR A 30 -64.61 -50.21 70.74
N VAL A 31 -64.39 -50.82 69.57
CA VAL A 31 -63.07 -51.23 69.10
C VAL A 31 -62.35 -50.02 68.48
N PRO A 32 -61.20 -49.55 69.03
CA PRO A 32 -60.54 -48.34 68.54
C PRO A 32 -60.14 -48.45 67.06
N GLY A 33 -60.54 -47.47 66.26
CA GLY A 33 -60.26 -47.40 64.82
C GLY A 33 -61.24 -48.16 63.92
N TYR A 34 -62.20 -48.91 64.50
CA TYR A 34 -63.25 -49.60 63.76
C TYR A 34 -64.62 -48.91 63.96
N THR A 35 -65.51 -49.12 63.00
CA THR A 35 -66.95 -48.77 63.10
C THR A 35 -67.77 -50.06 63.08
N SER A 36 -68.53 -50.32 64.15
CA SER A 36 -69.37 -51.51 64.28
C SER A 36 -70.83 -51.25 63.92
N GLU A 37 -71.44 -52.14 63.15
CA GLU A 37 -72.88 -52.15 62.84
C GLU A 37 -73.52 -53.44 63.38
N VAL A 38 -74.68 -53.33 64.05
CA VAL A 38 -75.41 -54.48 64.60
C VAL A 38 -76.71 -54.69 63.81
N THR A 39 -76.93 -55.91 63.33
CA THR A 39 -78.11 -56.31 62.54
C THR A 39 -78.69 -57.62 63.06
N GLY A 40 -79.93 -57.94 62.68
CA GLY A 40 -80.67 -59.12 63.17
C GLY A 40 -81.39 -58.88 64.50
N ASP A 41 -81.97 -59.93 65.06
CA ASP A 41 -82.76 -59.91 66.29
C ASP A 41 -82.53 -61.16 67.15
N ALA A 42 -83.23 -61.27 68.29
CA ALA A 42 -83.08 -62.41 69.20
C ALA A 42 -83.64 -63.74 68.67
N ALA A 43 -84.42 -63.74 67.58
CA ALA A 43 -85.01 -64.95 66.99
C ALA A 43 -84.23 -65.45 65.76
N SER A 44 -83.59 -64.53 65.02
CA SER A 44 -82.76 -64.79 63.84
C SER A 44 -81.25 -64.84 64.15
N GLY A 45 -80.84 -64.26 65.28
CA GLY A 45 -79.45 -64.08 65.68
C GLY A 45 -78.92 -62.70 65.32
N PHE A 46 -78.09 -62.13 66.20
CA PHE A 46 -77.42 -60.85 65.96
C PHE A 46 -76.13 -61.03 65.16
N THR A 47 -75.92 -60.21 64.14
CA THR A 47 -74.66 -60.09 63.39
C THR A 47 -74.03 -58.73 63.67
N ILE A 48 -72.80 -58.75 64.20
CA ILE A 48 -71.98 -57.54 64.44
C ILE A 48 -70.93 -57.45 63.35
N THR A 49 -71.00 -56.39 62.52
CA THR A 49 -70.09 -56.15 61.41
C THR A 49 -69.10 -55.05 61.77
N ASN A 50 -67.83 -55.43 61.97
CA ASN A 50 -66.74 -54.48 62.16
C ASN A 50 -66.14 -54.02 60.83
N SER A 51 -66.23 -52.73 60.54
CA SER A 51 -65.63 -52.11 59.36
C SER A 51 -64.40 -51.28 59.74
N TYR A 52 -63.33 -51.43 58.96
CA TYR A 52 -62.10 -50.64 59.05
C TYR A 52 -61.78 -50.03 57.68
N SER A 53 -61.57 -48.72 57.66
CA SER A 53 -61.10 -47.96 56.50
C SER A 53 -59.60 -47.68 56.67
N PRO A 54 -58.71 -48.33 55.91
CA PRO A 54 -57.27 -48.10 56.04
C PRO A 54 -56.88 -46.65 55.75
N GLU A 55 -55.90 -46.13 56.49
CA GLU A 55 -55.28 -44.84 56.16
C GLU A 55 -54.63 -44.90 54.78
N THR A 56 -54.82 -43.83 54.01
CA THR A 56 -54.20 -43.64 52.69
C THR A 56 -53.43 -42.34 52.60
N VAL A 57 -52.45 -42.31 51.71
CA VAL A 57 -51.63 -41.13 51.37
C VAL A 57 -51.66 -40.86 49.87
N ASP A 58 -51.48 -39.60 49.50
CA ASP A 58 -51.35 -39.16 48.10
C ASP A 58 -49.89 -38.72 47.86
N ILE A 59 -49.21 -39.36 46.92
CA ILE A 59 -47.81 -39.03 46.58
C ILE A 59 -47.79 -38.19 45.30
N LYS A 60 -47.52 -36.89 45.43
CA LYS A 60 -47.35 -35.97 44.31
C LYS A 60 -45.88 -35.89 43.90
N ALA A 61 -45.58 -36.35 42.69
CA ALA A 61 -44.28 -36.18 42.05
C ALA A 61 -44.26 -34.93 41.16
N THR A 62 -43.10 -34.29 41.08
CA THR A 62 -42.83 -33.10 40.26
C THR A 62 -41.63 -33.36 39.36
N LYS A 63 -41.62 -32.74 38.17
CA LYS A 63 -40.57 -32.88 37.18
C LYS A 63 -40.07 -31.51 36.70
N ASN A 64 -38.75 -31.33 36.81
CA ASN A 64 -38.01 -30.16 36.36
C ASN A 64 -37.09 -30.53 35.18
N TRP A 65 -36.71 -29.51 34.41
CA TRP A 65 -35.80 -29.62 33.26
C TRP A 65 -34.73 -28.54 33.34
N ASP A 66 -33.46 -28.95 33.38
CA ASP A 66 -32.27 -28.09 33.37
C ASP A 66 -31.57 -28.24 32.00
N ASP A 67 -32.16 -27.60 30.98
CA ASP A 67 -31.85 -27.78 29.55
C ASP A 67 -31.88 -26.47 28.73
N ALA A 68 -31.57 -25.35 29.39
CA ALA A 68 -31.62 -24.00 28.82
C ALA A 68 -32.97 -23.69 28.11
N ASN A 69 -34.09 -24.07 28.73
CA ASN A 69 -35.43 -23.95 28.18
C ASN A 69 -35.61 -24.69 26.84
N ASN A 70 -35.11 -25.93 26.76
CA ASN A 70 -35.14 -26.78 25.58
C ASN A 70 -34.47 -26.15 24.34
N GLN A 71 -33.33 -25.47 24.52
CA GLN A 71 -32.61 -24.76 23.45
C GLN A 71 -32.40 -25.64 22.20
N ASP A 72 -31.97 -26.89 22.41
CA ASP A 72 -31.62 -27.83 21.34
C ASP A 72 -32.81 -28.68 20.85
N GLY A 73 -34.02 -28.45 21.36
CA GLY A 73 -35.21 -29.20 20.98
C GLY A 73 -35.22 -30.68 21.43
N LYS A 74 -34.35 -31.04 22.39
CA LYS A 74 -34.13 -32.43 22.86
C LYS A 74 -35.13 -32.92 23.90
N ARG A 75 -35.86 -32.04 24.58
CA ARG A 75 -36.83 -32.42 25.61
C ARG A 75 -37.94 -33.29 25.00
N PRO A 76 -38.18 -34.52 25.52
CA PRO A 76 -39.23 -35.37 25.00
C PRO A 76 -40.62 -34.78 25.30
N THR A 77 -41.61 -35.12 24.49
CA THR A 77 -43.01 -34.73 24.73
C THR A 77 -43.65 -35.44 25.92
N LYS A 78 -43.02 -36.52 26.43
CA LYS A 78 -43.48 -37.32 27.56
C LYS A 78 -42.37 -38.05 28.29
N ILE A 79 -42.64 -38.46 29.53
CA ILE A 79 -41.79 -39.31 30.38
C ILE A 79 -42.65 -40.36 31.12
N THR A 80 -42.02 -41.42 31.65
CA THR A 80 -42.68 -42.36 32.58
C THR A 80 -42.12 -42.19 33.98
N ILE A 81 -42.98 -41.86 34.96
CA ILE A 81 -42.63 -41.87 36.38
C ILE A 81 -43.18 -43.15 37.01
N ASN A 82 -42.31 -43.89 37.70
CA ASN A 82 -42.62 -45.11 38.44
C ASN A 82 -42.77 -44.80 39.92
N LEU A 83 -43.79 -45.36 40.56
CA LEU A 83 -43.93 -45.36 42.01
C LEU A 83 -43.41 -46.68 42.57
N LEU A 84 -42.50 -46.59 43.53
CA LEU A 84 -41.96 -47.72 44.29
C LEU A 84 -42.55 -47.70 45.70
N ALA A 85 -42.92 -48.88 46.22
CA ALA A 85 -43.32 -49.11 47.60
C ALA A 85 -42.36 -50.14 48.20
N ASP A 86 -41.67 -49.78 49.29
CA ASP A 86 -40.63 -50.62 49.92
C ASP A 86 -39.54 -51.07 48.91
N GLY A 87 -39.25 -50.24 47.90
CA GLY A 87 -38.31 -50.53 46.81
C GLY A 87 -38.87 -51.34 45.63
N GLN A 88 -40.14 -51.77 45.64
CA GLN A 88 -40.77 -52.51 44.54
C GLN A 88 -41.67 -51.60 43.69
N LYS A 89 -41.53 -51.60 42.35
CA LYS A 89 -42.42 -50.84 41.43
C LYS A 89 -43.85 -51.37 41.57
N VAL A 90 -44.76 -50.53 42.06
CA VAL A 90 -46.19 -50.85 42.27
C VAL A 90 -47.11 -50.13 41.29
N ALA A 91 -46.69 -49.00 40.73
CA ALA A 91 -47.44 -48.26 39.72
C ALA A 91 -46.48 -47.48 38.80
N SER A 92 -47.02 -46.99 37.68
CA SER A 92 -46.35 -46.03 36.82
C SER A 92 -47.37 -45.12 36.14
N LYS A 93 -46.99 -43.88 35.86
CA LYS A 93 -47.79 -42.93 35.08
C LYS A 93 -46.93 -42.30 33.99
N GLU A 94 -47.49 -42.23 32.78
CA GLU A 94 -47.01 -41.34 31.74
C GLU A 94 -47.33 -39.90 32.14
N VAL A 95 -46.35 -38.99 32.00
CA VAL A 95 -46.48 -37.57 32.33
C VAL A 95 -46.07 -36.75 31.10
N GLN A 96 -46.81 -35.67 30.87
CA GLN A 96 -46.64 -34.71 29.78
C GLN A 96 -46.68 -33.30 30.38
N ALA A 97 -46.27 -32.29 29.61
CA ALA A 97 -46.41 -30.90 30.04
C ALA A 97 -47.90 -30.52 30.19
N ALA A 98 -48.26 -29.89 31.31
CA ALA A 98 -49.52 -29.19 31.47
C ALA A 98 -49.51 -27.86 30.67
N ALA A 99 -50.67 -27.21 30.56
CA ALA A 99 -50.83 -25.98 29.77
C ALA A 99 -50.03 -24.77 30.31
N ASP A 100 -49.59 -24.82 31.57
CA ASP A 100 -48.68 -23.86 32.21
C ASP A 100 -47.19 -24.23 32.07
N GLY A 101 -46.88 -25.32 31.35
CA GLY A 101 -45.54 -25.87 31.18
C GLY A 101 -45.05 -26.73 32.36
N THR A 102 -45.82 -26.87 33.44
CA THR A 102 -45.44 -27.71 34.58
C THR A 102 -45.58 -29.20 34.27
N TRP A 103 -44.78 -30.03 34.93
CA TRP A 103 -44.84 -31.48 34.81
C TRP A 103 -45.05 -32.06 36.22
N THR A 104 -46.26 -32.54 36.50
CA THR A 104 -46.58 -33.13 37.82
C THR A 104 -47.51 -34.33 37.67
N THR A 105 -47.47 -35.25 38.63
CA THR A 105 -48.46 -36.34 38.70
C THR A 105 -48.69 -36.76 40.15
N THR A 106 -49.92 -37.12 40.50
CA THR A 106 -50.28 -37.59 41.84
C THR A 106 -50.66 -39.07 41.77
N PHE A 107 -50.06 -39.89 42.63
CA PHE A 107 -50.50 -41.24 42.91
C PHE A 107 -51.41 -41.19 44.14
N GLU A 108 -52.72 -41.30 43.92
CA GLU A 108 -53.75 -41.08 44.95
C GLU A 108 -54.12 -42.37 45.69
N LYS A 109 -54.62 -42.23 46.93
CA LYS A 109 -55.25 -43.29 47.75
C LYS A 109 -54.37 -44.53 47.94
N LEU A 110 -53.06 -44.31 48.04
CA LEU A 110 -52.08 -45.35 48.31
C LEU A 110 -52.19 -45.78 49.77
N ALA A 111 -52.12 -47.09 50.05
CA ALA A 111 -52.16 -47.58 51.43
C ALA A 111 -50.98 -47.02 52.24
N LYS A 112 -51.24 -46.39 53.40
CA LYS A 112 -50.17 -45.85 54.25
C LYS A 112 -49.38 -46.97 54.95
N TYR A 113 -50.04 -48.08 55.27
CA TYR A 113 -49.48 -49.19 56.03
C TYR A 113 -49.61 -50.55 55.33
N LYS A 114 -48.59 -51.40 55.49
CA LYS A 114 -48.52 -52.79 55.01
C LYS A 114 -48.08 -53.68 56.17
N ALA A 115 -48.95 -54.62 56.55
CA ALA A 115 -48.74 -55.50 57.71
C ALA A 115 -48.32 -54.76 59.00
N GLY A 116 -48.91 -53.59 59.26
CA GLY A 116 -48.64 -52.77 60.45
C GLY A 116 -47.36 -51.92 60.41
N LYS A 117 -46.64 -51.88 59.30
CA LYS A 117 -45.50 -50.97 59.08
C LYS A 117 -45.87 -49.91 58.05
N GLU A 118 -45.36 -48.69 58.22
CA GLU A 118 -45.54 -47.60 57.25
C GLU A 118 -44.76 -47.91 55.97
N ILE A 119 -45.36 -47.65 54.80
CA ILE A 119 -44.77 -47.97 53.51
C ILE A 119 -43.81 -46.85 53.09
N THR A 120 -42.56 -47.22 52.77
CA THR A 120 -41.61 -46.25 52.23
C THR A 120 -41.88 -46.07 50.73
N TYR A 121 -42.53 -44.96 50.37
CA TYR A 121 -42.75 -44.57 48.98
C TYR A 121 -41.58 -43.77 48.41
N THR A 122 -41.14 -44.14 47.20
CA THR A 122 -40.15 -43.41 46.40
C THR A 122 -40.54 -43.41 44.92
N VAL A 123 -39.88 -42.58 44.10
CA VAL A 123 -40.10 -42.55 42.64
C VAL A 123 -38.81 -42.81 41.86
N THR A 124 -38.96 -43.37 40.67
CA THR A 124 -37.89 -43.46 39.66
C THR A 124 -38.42 -43.08 38.28
N GLU A 125 -37.55 -42.57 37.40
CA GLU A 125 -37.90 -42.29 36.01
C GLU A 125 -37.41 -43.42 35.08
N GLU A 126 -38.10 -43.66 33.98
CA GLU A 126 -37.56 -44.46 32.86
C GLU A 126 -36.58 -43.60 32.04
N ALA A 127 -35.40 -44.15 31.71
CA ALA A 127 -34.26 -43.35 31.23
C ALA A 127 -34.56 -42.51 29.98
N VAL A 128 -34.39 -41.18 30.10
CA VAL A 128 -34.53 -40.23 29.00
C VAL A 128 -33.19 -40.10 28.26
N ALA A 129 -33.17 -40.37 26.95
CA ALA A 129 -31.97 -40.29 26.13
C ALA A 129 -31.35 -38.87 26.13
N GLU A 130 -30.01 -38.80 26.11
CA GLU A 130 -29.21 -37.55 26.21
C GLU A 130 -29.31 -36.77 27.54
N TYR A 131 -30.16 -37.17 28.50
CA TYR A 131 -30.33 -36.47 29.78
C TYR A 131 -29.77 -37.24 31.00
N GLU A 132 -29.20 -36.53 31.97
CA GLU A 132 -28.87 -37.05 33.30
C GLU A 132 -30.02 -36.77 34.28
N SER A 133 -30.41 -37.76 35.10
CA SER A 133 -31.55 -37.63 36.03
C SER A 133 -31.09 -37.59 37.50
N ILE A 134 -31.54 -36.58 38.25
CA ILE A 134 -31.37 -36.43 39.69
C ILE A 134 -32.75 -36.49 40.36
N ILE A 135 -32.89 -37.30 41.41
CA ILE A 135 -34.15 -37.44 42.17
C ILE A 135 -33.91 -37.08 43.62
N THR A 136 -34.68 -36.12 44.13
CA THR A 136 -34.70 -35.71 45.53
C THR A 136 -36.13 -35.85 46.04
N ASP A 137 -36.37 -36.78 46.96
CA ASP A 137 -37.69 -37.20 47.44
C ASP A 137 -38.65 -37.57 46.29
N PHE A 138 -39.57 -36.67 45.95
CA PHE A 138 -40.53 -36.81 44.84
C PHE A 138 -40.31 -35.80 43.69
N THR A 139 -39.23 -35.02 43.76
CA THR A 139 -38.81 -34.09 42.69
C THR A 139 -37.77 -34.75 41.81
N ILE A 140 -38.09 -34.90 40.52
CA ILE A 140 -37.19 -35.40 39.48
C ILE A 140 -36.67 -34.21 38.69
N THR A 141 -35.37 -34.08 38.49
CA THR A 141 -34.76 -33.04 37.65
C THR A 141 -33.86 -33.70 36.62
N ASN A 142 -34.16 -33.50 35.33
CA ASN A 142 -33.26 -33.95 34.27
C ASN A 142 -32.45 -32.79 33.71
N LYS A 143 -31.15 -33.02 33.58
CA LYS A 143 -30.17 -32.07 33.07
C LYS A 143 -29.69 -32.47 31.68
N TYR A 144 -29.58 -31.50 30.78
CA TYR A 144 -28.97 -31.63 29.46
C TYR A 144 -28.09 -30.41 29.22
N ALA A 145 -26.80 -30.64 28.95
CA ALA A 145 -25.89 -29.58 28.54
C ALA A 145 -26.18 -29.22 27.07
N PRO A 146 -26.58 -27.96 26.75
CA PRO A 146 -26.82 -27.56 25.37
C PRO A 146 -25.54 -27.61 24.54
N LYS A 147 -25.67 -27.87 23.24
CA LYS A 147 -24.51 -28.02 22.36
C LYS A 147 -23.96 -26.67 21.95
N GLU A 148 -22.65 -26.52 22.13
CA GLU A 148 -21.89 -25.33 21.79
C GLU A 148 -20.90 -25.63 20.65
N ILE A 149 -20.54 -24.58 19.90
CA ILE A 149 -19.52 -24.60 18.85
C ILE A 149 -18.60 -23.38 18.98
N ASP A 150 -17.38 -23.50 18.45
CA ASP A 150 -16.47 -22.38 18.24
C ASP A 150 -16.53 -21.91 16.78
N TYR A 151 -16.59 -20.60 16.56
CA TYR A 151 -16.55 -19.99 15.24
C TYR A 151 -15.24 -19.21 15.08
N LYS A 152 -14.28 -19.84 14.41
CA LYS A 152 -12.98 -19.22 14.10
C LYS A 152 -13.14 -18.09 13.08
N VAL A 153 -12.37 -17.03 13.26
CA VAL A 153 -12.19 -15.93 12.33
C VAL A 153 -10.73 -15.90 11.89
N THR A 154 -10.50 -15.74 10.59
CA THR A 154 -9.17 -15.50 10.01
C THR A 154 -9.16 -14.14 9.36
N LYS A 155 -8.27 -13.26 9.78
CA LYS A 155 -8.10 -11.90 9.26
C LYS A 155 -6.81 -11.82 8.45
N VAL A 156 -6.92 -11.49 7.16
CA VAL A 156 -5.78 -11.32 6.24
C VAL A 156 -5.61 -9.86 5.85
N TRP A 157 -4.35 -9.44 5.78
CA TRP A 157 -3.91 -8.14 5.31
C TRP A 157 -3.19 -8.26 3.97
N ASN A 158 -3.76 -7.66 2.93
CA ASN A 158 -3.21 -7.61 1.57
C ASN A 158 -2.68 -6.20 1.28
N ASP A 159 -1.55 -5.86 1.91
CA ASP A 159 -0.97 -4.51 2.00
C ASP A 159 0.56 -4.49 1.86
N ALA A 160 1.09 -5.45 1.10
CA ALA A 160 2.52 -5.67 0.88
C ALA A 160 3.37 -5.84 2.17
N ASN A 161 2.78 -6.42 3.22
CA ASN A 161 3.35 -6.56 4.58
C ASN A 161 3.40 -5.22 5.36
N ASN A 162 2.34 -4.42 5.25
CA ASN A 162 2.25 -3.07 5.80
C ASN A 162 3.38 -2.14 5.30
N GLN A 163 3.70 -2.23 4.00
CA GLN A 163 4.79 -1.46 3.38
C GLN A 163 4.68 0.04 3.68
N ASP A 164 3.45 0.56 3.67
CA ASP A 164 3.11 1.98 3.79
C ASP A 164 2.78 2.41 5.23
N GLY A 165 2.90 1.50 6.21
CA GLY A 165 2.65 1.78 7.63
C GLY A 165 1.20 2.10 7.99
N LYS A 166 0.24 1.91 7.06
CA LYS A 166 -1.18 2.28 7.22
C LYS A 166 -2.00 1.30 8.07
N ARG A 167 -1.50 0.08 8.31
CA ARG A 167 -2.25 -0.95 9.02
C ARG A 167 -2.53 -0.52 10.46
N PRO A 168 -3.80 -0.54 10.93
CA PRO A 168 -4.13 -0.18 12.30
C PRO A 168 -3.61 -1.20 13.32
N GLU A 169 -3.55 -0.77 14.58
CA GLU A 169 -3.17 -1.63 15.72
C GLU A 169 -4.20 -2.74 15.99
N SER A 170 -5.47 -2.52 15.62
CA SER A 170 -6.56 -3.49 15.76
C SER A 170 -7.66 -3.32 14.71
N VAL A 171 -8.51 -4.34 14.55
CA VAL A 171 -9.79 -4.31 13.82
C VAL A 171 -10.88 -4.99 14.65
N THR A 172 -12.14 -4.65 14.42
CA THR A 172 -13.26 -5.26 15.16
C THR A 172 -14.23 -5.99 14.23
N ILE A 173 -14.51 -7.24 14.56
CA ILE A 173 -15.42 -8.13 13.82
C ILE A 173 -16.70 -8.32 14.65
N GLN A 174 -17.85 -8.12 14.02
CA GLN A 174 -19.17 -8.35 14.62
C GLN A 174 -19.69 -9.74 14.21
N LEU A 175 -20.17 -10.52 15.18
CA LEU A 175 -20.86 -11.79 14.92
C LEU A 175 -22.33 -11.56 14.55
N PHE A 176 -22.83 -12.30 13.57
CA PHE A 176 -24.24 -12.34 13.17
C PHE A 176 -24.75 -13.79 13.23
N LYS A 177 -26.04 -13.94 13.56
CA LYS A 177 -26.75 -15.23 13.52
C LYS A 177 -27.94 -15.19 12.57
N SER A 178 -28.22 -16.29 11.92
CA SER A 178 -29.46 -16.58 11.17
C SER A 178 -30.00 -17.93 11.65
N VAL A 179 -31.32 -18.00 11.82
CA VAL A 179 -32.03 -19.24 12.18
C VAL A 179 -33.12 -19.47 11.14
N ASP A 180 -33.26 -20.70 10.62
CA ASP A 180 -34.32 -21.08 9.68
C ASP A 180 -34.40 -20.22 8.39
N GLY A 181 -33.24 -19.76 7.89
CA GLY A 181 -33.16 -18.92 6.69
C GLY A 181 -33.61 -17.47 6.89
N SER A 182 -33.84 -17.03 8.14
CA SER A 182 -34.10 -15.62 8.46
C SER A 182 -32.91 -14.72 8.08
N LYS A 183 -33.15 -13.42 7.88
CA LYS A 183 -32.07 -12.45 7.65
C LYS A 183 -31.09 -12.48 8.83
N PRO A 184 -29.76 -12.46 8.59
CA PRO A 184 -28.79 -12.39 9.68
C PRO A 184 -29.03 -11.17 10.58
N VAL A 185 -28.99 -11.39 11.89
CA VAL A 185 -29.08 -10.34 12.92
C VAL A 185 -27.80 -10.32 13.74
N ALA A 186 -27.33 -9.12 14.10
CA ALA A 186 -26.14 -8.97 14.93
C ALA A 186 -26.36 -9.62 16.30
N VAL A 187 -25.36 -10.38 16.77
CA VAL A 187 -25.37 -10.97 18.11
C VAL A 187 -24.86 -9.92 19.09
N GLU A 188 -25.76 -9.36 19.90
CA GLU A 188 -25.44 -8.31 20.86
C GLU A 188 -24.34 -8.74 21.83
N GLY A 189 -23.41 -7.83 22.13
CA GLY A 189 -22.23 -8.09 22.96
C GLY A 189 -21.15 -8.99 22.34
N LYS A 190 -21.42 -9.75 21.26
CA LYS A 190 -20.45 -10.62 20.59
C LYS A 190 -19.72 -9.88 19.47
N LYS A 191 -18.77 -9.03 19.87
CA LYS A 191 -17.70 -8.49 19.02
C LYS A 191 -16.36 -9.17 19.34
N LEU A 192 -15.47 -9.23 18.36
CA LEU A 192 -14.12 -9.79 18.46
C LEU A 192 -13.14 -8.75 17.91
N THR A 193 -12.34 -8.17 18.79
CA THR A 193 -11.27 -7.23 18.41
C THR A 193 -9.98 -8.02 18.23
N LEU A 194 -9.45 -8.05 17.01
CA LEU A 194 -8.16 -8.66 16.70
C LEU A 194 -7.07 -7.59 16.65
N THR A 195 -5.88 -7.95 17.10
CA THR A 195 -4.76 -7.05 17.38
C THR A 195 -3.44 -7.61 16.82
N ALA A 196 -2.32 -6.95 17.15
CA ALA A 196 -1.00 -7.48 16.91
C ALA A 196 -0.67 -8.80 17.65
N ASP A 197 -1.36 -9.13 18.74
CA ASP A 197 -1.09 -10.34 19.54
C ASP A 197 -1.75 -11.59 18.93
N ASP A 198 -2.79 -11.41 18.11
CA ASP A 198 -3.51 -12.47 17.39
C ASP A 198 -2.77 -12.96 16.13
N LYS A 199 -1.54 -12.49 15.89
CA LYS A 199 -0.73 -12.82 14.70
C LYS A 199 -0.32 -14.28 14.65
N THR A 200 -0.58 -14.91 13.51
CA THR A 200 -0.02 -16.21 13.12
C THR A 200 1.14 -16.10 12.14
N ASP A 201 1.12 -15.05 11.30
CA ASP A 201 2.25 -14.65 10.45
C ASP A 201 2.26 -13.10 10.30
N ALA A 202 3.03 -12.57 9.35
CA ALA A 202 3.13 -11.13 9.10
C ALA A 202 1.80 -10.46 8.73
N ASN A 203 0.89 -11.20 8.07
CA ASN A 203 -0.34 -10.71 7.43
C ASN A 203 -1.61 -11.43 7.90
N THR A 204 -1.50 -12.60 8.53
CA THR A 204 -2.64 -13.39 9.01
C THR A 204 -2.78 -13.31 10.53
N TRP A 205 -3.92 -12.79 11.01
CA TRP A 205 -4.34 -12.82 12.41
C TRP A 205 -5.48 -13.84 12.58
N VAL A 206 -5.56 -14.55 13.70
CA VAL A 206 -6.66 -15.49 13.97
C VAL A 206 -7.17 -15.37 15.40
N ALA A 207 -8.48 -15.38 15.55
CA ALA A 207 -9.15 -15.45 16.84
C ALA A 207 -10.49 -16.21 16.67
N SER A 208 -11.19 -16.51 17.76
CA SER A 208 -12.45 -17.27 17.70
C SER A 208 -13.52 -16.67 18.61
N PHE A 209 -14.77 -16.71 18.14
CA PHE A 209 -15.92 -16.64 19.04
C PHE A 209 -16.14 -18.05 19.62
N THR A 210 -15.88 -18.23 20.91
CA THR A 210 -16.08 -19.52 21.58
C THR A 210 -17.45 -19.62 22.25
N ASN A 211 -17.83 -20.86 22.58
CA ASN A 211 -19.04 -21.18 23.35
C ASN A 211 -20.30 -20.54 22.74
N LEU A 212 -20.51 -20.75 21.44
CA LEU A 212 -21.71 -20.30 20.73
C LEU A 212 -22.75 -21.42 20.67
N PRO A 213 -24.03 -21.16 21.00
CA PRO A 213 -25.10 -22.15 20.84
C PRO A 213 -25.16 -22.74 19.42
N GLN A 214 -25.23 -24.07 19.31
CA GLN A 214 -25.43 -24.73 18.02
C GLN A 214 -26.90 -24.61 17.54
N TYR A 215 -27.83 -24.44 18.48
CA TYR A 215 -29.27 -24.43 18.24
C TYR A 215 -29.98 -23.26 18.94
N GLU A 216 -31.12 -22.86 18.39
CA GLU A 216 -32.06 -21.90 18.96
C GLU A 216 -33.48 -22.42 18.76
N ALA A 217 -34.21 -22.69 19.85
CA ALA A 217 -35.54 -23.31 19.85
C ALA A 217 -35.63 -24.59 18.97
N GLY A 218 -34.59 -25.45 19.04
CA GLY A 218 -34.49 -26.70 18.29
C GLY A 218 -34.05 -26.56 16.82
N LYS A 219 -33.79 -25.35 16.33
CA LYS A 219 -33.33 -25.10 14.95
C LYS A 219 -31.84 -24.73 14.95
N ALA A 220 -31.07 -25.26 14.00
CA ALA A 220 -29.65 -24.99 13.92
C ALA A 220 -29.37 -23.52 13.59
N ILE A 221 -28.34 -22.94 14.22
CA ILE A 221 -27.91 -21.56 13.98
C ILE A 221 -26.85 -21.53 12.86
N THR A 222 -27.05 -20.67 11.87
CA THR A 222 -26.04 -20.30 10.87
C THR A 222 -25.36 -19.02 11.30
N TYR A 223 -24.05 -19.05 11.52
CA TYR A 223 -23.25 -17.88 11.90
C TYR A 223 -22.51 -17.25 10.71
N SER A 224 -22.46 -15.93 10.69
CA SER A 224 -21.69 -15.12 9.75
C SER A 224 -21.02 -13.94 10.48
N ILE A 225 -20.12 -13.23 9.81
CA ILE A 225 -19.34 -12.13 10.38
C ILE A 225 -19.31 -10.91 9.44
N GLU A 226 -19.06 -9.74 10.01
CA GLU A 226 -18.81 -8.49 9.29
C GLU A 226 -17.67 -7.73 10.00
N GLU A 227 -16.81 -7.05 9.26
CA GLU A 227 -15.84 -6.11 9.82
C GLU A 227 -16.50 -4.74 9.99
N VAL A 228 -16.54 -4.24 11.22
CA VAL A 228 -17.06 -2.91 11.52
C VAL A 228 -15.90 -1.91 11.56
N ASP A 229 -16.20 -0.65 11.23
CA ASP A 229 -15.25 0.46 11.30
C ASP A 229 -13.99 0.24 10.42
N VAL A 230 -14.23 -0.18 9.16
CA VAL A 230 -13.19 -0.51 8.17
C VAL A 230 -12.12 0.59 8.09
N PRO A 231 -10.82 0.25 8.19
CA PRO A 231 -9.74 1.24 8.26
C PRO A 231 -9.64 2.13 7.01
N ALA A 232 -9.36 3.41 7.22
CA ALA A 232 -9.22 4.38 6.14
C ALA A 232 -8.07 3.98 5.18
N GLY A 233 -8.36 3.93 3.88
CA GLY A 233 -7.42 3.51 2.84
C GLY A 233 -7.40 1.99 2.55
N TYR A 234 -8.26 1.21 3.22
CA TYR A 234 -8.44 -0.22 2.96
C TYR A 234 -9.83 -0.53 2.37
N GLU A 235 -9.88 -1.52 1.48
CA GLU A 235 -11.13 -2.17 1.07
C GLU A 235 -11.30 -3.51 1.81
N ALA A 236 -12.42 -3.67 2.51
CA ALA A 236 -12.75 -4.88 3.26
C ALA A 236 -13.59 -5.87 2.45
N SER A 237 -13.37 -7.16 2.65
CA SER A 237 -14.14 -8.25 2.06
C SER A 237 -14.28 -9.42 3.04
N VAL A 238 -15.41 -10.12 2.99
CA VAL A 238 -15.70 -11.28 3.84
C VAL A 238 -16.11 -12.47 2.97
N THR A 239 -15.57 -13.65 3.27
CA THR A 239 -15.93 -14.92 2.62
C THR A 239 -15.96 -16.01 3.69
N GLY A 240 -17.16 -16.28 4.22
CA GLY A 240 -17.35 -17.23 5.31
C GLY A 240 -16.64 -16.78 6.60
N GLN A 241 -15.58 -17.51 6.98
CA GLN A 241 -14.75 -17.23 8.16
C GLN A 241 -13.48 -16.41 7.85
N LEU A 242 -13.23 -16.10 6.57
CA LEU A 242 -12.13 -15.25 6.14
C LEU A 242 -12.60 -13.80 5.98
N VAL A 243 -11.83 -12.88 6.55
CA VAL A 243 -11.96 -11.43 6.40
C VAL A 243 -10.66 -10.91 5.80
N THR A 244 -10.71 -10.18 4.69
CA THR A 244 -9.52 -9.66 4.00
C THR A 244 -9.64 -8.16 3.80
N ASN A 245 -8.66 -7.41 4.32
CA ASN A 245 -8.47 -5.99 3.96
C ASN A 245 -7.36 -5.86 2.91
N THR A 246 -7.66 -5.19 1.81
CA THR A 246 -6.68 -4.86 0.75
C THR A 246 -6.34 -3.38 0.79
N HIS A 247 -5.06 -3.05 0.60
CA HIS A 247 -4.56 -1.68 0.44
C HIS A 247 -3.50 -1.66 -0.67
N ASP A 248 -3.81 -0.97 -1.77
CA ASP A 248 -2.84 -0.70 -2.83
C ASP A 248 -1.81 0.32 -2.33
N ILE A 249 -0.53 -0.02 -2.49
CA ILE A 249 0.58 0.79 -2.02
C ILE A 249 0.67 2.15 -2.71
N GLU A 250 0.98 3.21 -1.95
CA GLU A 250 1.29 4.50 -2.53
C GLU A 250 2.60 4.41 -3.34
N THR A 251 2.61 5.04 -4.51
CA THR A 251 3.76 5.06 -5.40
C THR A 251 4.13 6.47 -5.84
N VAL A 252 5.37 6.64 -6.27
CA VAL A 252 5.92 7.88 -6.81
C VAL A 252 6.58 7.61 -8.17
N VAL A 253 6.54 8.60 -9.06
CA VAL A 253 7.22 8.60 -10.35
C VAL A 253 8.19 9.78 -10.36
N LEU A 254 9.45 9.52 -10.69
CA LEU A 254 10.48 10.54 -10.89
C LEU A 254 10.62 10.80 -12.39
N SER A 255 10.63 12.07 -12.79
CA SER A 255 10.77 12.46 -14.20
C SER A 255 11.88 13.49 -14.37
N GLY A 256 12.31 13.73 -15.61
CA GLY A 256 13.27 14.79 -15.83
C GLY A 256 13.73 15.00 -17.27
N THR A 257 14.57 16.02 -17.42
CA THR A 257 15.15 16.47 -18.69
C THR A 257 16.67 16.47 -18.64
N LYS A 258 17.30 15.97 -19.70
CA LYS A 258 18.74 16.02 -19.94
C LYS A 258 19.07 17.25 -20.78
N VAL A 259 20.04 18.04 -20.32
CA VAL A 259 20.57 19.25 -20.95
C VAL A 259 22.06 19.06 -21.25
N TRP A 260 22.49 19.62 -22.38
CA TRP A 260 23.87 19.63 -22.85
C TRP A 260 24.35 21.07 -23.01
N ASP A 261 25.34 21.47 -22.21
CA ASP A 261 25.99 22.79 -22.21
C ASP A 261 27.39 22.63 -22.82
N ASP A 262 27.42 22.46 -24.15
CA ASP A 262 28.59 22.04 -24.95
C ASP A 262 28.75 22.78 -26.29
N ASN A 263 28.24 24.01 -26.35
CA ASN A 263 28.17 24.86 -27.54
C ASN A 263 27.61 24.11 -28.78
N ASN A 264 26.49 23.41 -28.60
CA ASN A 264 25.84 22.58 -29.63
C ASN A 264 26.75 21.44 -30.18
N ASN A 265 27.46 20.74 -29.29
CA ASN A 265 28.38 19.65 -29.63
C ASN A 265 29.51 20.08 -30.60
N GLN A 266 30.03 21.30 -30.44
CA GLN A 266 31.10 21.87 -31.27
C GLN A 266 32.29 20.91 -31.48
N ASP A 267 32.68 20.22 -30.41
CA ASP A 267 33.86 19.36 -30.32
C ASP A 267 33.56 17.89 -30.67
N GLY A 268 32.32 17.56 -31.03
CA GLY A 268 31.90 16.20 -31.42
C GLY A 268 31.93 15.16 -30.28
N LYS A 269 32.06 15.58 -29.01
CA LYS A 269 32.24 14.68 -27.86
C LYS A 269 30.92 14.14 -27.27
N ARG A 270 29.75 14.69 -27.63
CA ARG A 270 28.45 14.30 -27.06
C ARG A 270 28.11 12.85 -27.39
N THR A 271 27.70 12.07 -26.39
CA THR A 271 27.24 10.69 -26.59
C THR A 271 25.82 10.65 -27.18
N THR A 272 25.51 9.58 -27.92
CA THR A 272 24.18 9.37 -28.53
C THR A 272 23.10 9.05 -27.49
N SER A 273 23.48 8.47 -26.36
CA SER A 273 22.64 8.29 -25.18
C SER A 273 23.44 8.42 -23.88
N VAL A 274 22.72 8.55 -22.76
CA VAL A 274 23.25 8.53 -21.38
C VAL A 274 22.40 7.59 -20.52
N LYS A 275 22.94 7.14 -19.39
CA LYS A 275 22.24 6.28 -18.44
C LYS A 275 21.93 7.02 -17.14
N VAL A 276 20.65 7.24 -16.89
CA VAL A 276 20.13 7.85 -15.66
C VAL A 276 19.74 6.74 -14.70
N GLN A 277 20.26 6.81 -13.48
CA GLN A 277 20.01 5.86 -12.40
C GLN A 277 19.12 6.52 -11.34
N ILE A 278 18.07 5.81 -10.92
CA ILE A 278 17.23 6.16 -9.77
C ILE A 278 17.70 5.31 -8.58
N LEU A 279 17.93 5.93 -7.42
CA LEU A 279 18.50 5.26 -6.25
C LEU A 279 17.65 5.45 -4.99
N ASN A 280 17.49 4.37 -4.22
CA ASN A 280 17.09 4.42 -2.80
C ASN A 280 18.38 4.27 -1.96
N GLY A 281 18.83 5.35 -1.31
CA GLY A 281 20.18 5.43 -0.75
C GLY A 281 21.24 5.17 -1.84
N ASP A 282 22.17 4.26 -1.59
CA ASP A 282 23.19 3.83 -2.57
C ASP A 282 22.68 2.77 -3.57
N LYS A 283 21.49 2.20 -3.35
CA LYS A 283 20.95 1.11 -4.17
C LYS A 283 20.26 1.66 -5.42
N VAL A 284 20.84 1.40 -6.60
CA VAL A 284 20.16 1.61 -7.88
C VAL A 284 18.92 0.71 -7.94
N VAL A 285 17.74 1.33 -8.03
CA VAL A 285 16.43 0.64 -8.16
C VAL A 285 15.93 0.61 -9.59
N GLN A 286 16.36 1.56 -10.42
CA GLN A 286 16.08 1.59 -11.85
C GLN A 286 17.23 2.26 -12.60
N GLU A 287 17.54 1.77 -13.80
CA GLU A 287 18.38 2.46 -14.78
C GLU A 287 17.54 2.73 -16.03
N ILE A 288 17.71 3.91 -16.63
CA ILE A 288 16.94 4.43 -17.75
C ILE A 288 17.93 4.95 -18.79
N GLU A 289 17.81 4.49 -20.04
CA GLU A 289 18.56 5.09 -21.15
C GLU A 289 17.82 6.31 -21.70
N VAL A 290 18.56 7.41 -21.88
CA VAL A 290 18.05 8.71 -22.30
C VAL A 290 18.81 9.16 -23.53
N SER A 291 18.10 9.57 -24.58
CA SER A 291 18.69 9.90 -25.88
C SER A 291 17.87 10.96 -26.61
N GLU A 292 18.34 11.36 -27.78
CA GLU A 292 17.56 12.22 -28.69
C GLU A 292 16.21 11.59 -29.08
N VAL A 293 16.13 10.26 -29.17
CA VAL A 293 14.88 9.52 -29.45
C VAL A 293 13.87 9.63 -28.29
N THR A 294 14.33 9.76 -27.04
CA THR A 294 13.44 10.07 -25.90
C THR A 294 13.18 11.58 -25.75
N GLY A 295 13.59 12.39 -26.72
CA GLY A 295 13.55 13.86 -26.65
C GLY A 295 14.42 14.43 -25.53
N TRP A 296 15.46 13.70 -25.13
CA TRP A 296 16.28 13.95 -23.94
C TRP A 296 15.47 14.03 -22.64
N LYS A 297 14.44 13.17 -22.50
CA LYS A 297 13.60 13.05 -21.30
C LYS A 297 13.68 11.65 -20.68
N PHE A 298 13.39 11.57 -19.39
CA PHE A 298 13.22 10.31 -18.66
C PHE A 298 12.01 10.35 -17.73
N GLU A 299 11.48 9.16 -17.45
CA GLU A 299 10.43 8.91 -16.46
C GLU A 299 10.68 7.53 -15.84
N SER A 300 10.60 7.43 -14.52
CA SER A 300 10.72 6.14 -13.82
C SER A 300 9.45 5.30 -14.00
N LYS A 301 9.53 4.03 -13.65
CA LYS A 301 8.30 3.29 -13.32
C LYS A 301 7.69 3.87 -12.04
N ALA A 302 6.45 3.49 -11.73
CA ALA A 302 5.92 3.67 -10.38
C ALA A 302 6.82 2.90 -9.39
N LEU A 303 7.40 3.64 -8.44
CA LEU A 303 8.24 3.10 -7.37
C LEU A 303 7.49 3.22 -6.02
N PRO A 304 7.65 2.29 -5.07
CA PRO A 304 7.06 2.40 -3.73
C PRO A 304 7.36 3.77 -3.10
N LYS A 305 6.36 4.45 -2.56
CA LYS A 305 6.58 5.73 -1.88
C LYS A 305 7.12 5.54 -0.46
N TYR A 306 6.82 4.40 0.16
CA TYR A 306 7.19 4.06 1.54
C TYR A 306 7.95 2.73 1.60
N GLU A 307 8.84 2.60 2.59
CA GLU A 307 9.51 1.36 2.98
C GLU A 307 9.35 1.20 4.49
N ASN A 308 8.58 0.20 4.93
CA ASN A 308 8.21 -0.03 6.34
C ASN A 308 7.59 1.21 7.01
N GLY A 309 6.69 1.91 6.32
CA GLY A 309 6.03 3.13 6.78
C GLY A 309 6.88 4.41 6.73
N THR A 310 8.15 4.33 6.31
CA THR A 310 9.04 5.50 6.17
C THR A 310 9.09 5.96 4.73
N GLU A 311 8.92 7.25 4.46
CA GLU A 311 8.92 7.80 3.09
C GLU A 311 10.30 7.70 2.43
N ILE A 312 10.35 7.12 1.22
CA ILE A 312 11.61 6.84 0.51
C ILE A 312 12.09 8.11 -0.21
N LYS A 313 13.28 8.58 0.19
CA LYS A 313 13.94 9.73 -0.43
C LYS A 313 14.78 9.28 -1.63
N TYR A 314 14.10 9.05 -2.75
CA TYR A 314 14.76 8.74 -4.02
C TYR A 314 15.68 9.87 -4.48
N THR A 315 16.79 9.49 -5.12
CA THR A 315 17.72 10.41 -5.78
C THR A 315 17.98 9.99 -7.21
N VAL A 316 18.45 10.95 -8.02
CA VAL A 316 18.80 10.74 -9.44
C VAL A 316 20.30 10.94 -9.60
N LYS A 317 20.94 10.06 -10.37
CA LYS A 317 22.35 10.07 -10.74
C LYS A 317 22.49 9.81 -12.23
N GLU A 318 23.57 10.28 -12.85
CA GLU A 318 23.97 9.84 -14.19
C GLU A 318 25.23 8.98 -14.13
N VAL A 319 25.33 7.97 -15.00
CA VAL A 319 26.57 7.23 -15.25
C VAL A 319 27.54 8.17 -15.97
N ALA A 320 28.68 8.46 -15.34
CA ALA A 320 29.60 9.53 -15.74
C ALA A 320 29.98 9.49 -17.24
N VAL A 321 29.76 10.61 -17.92
CA VAL A 321 30.09 10.79 -19.34
C VAL A 321 31.49 11.38 -19.47
N ALA A 322 32.35 10.75 -20.28
CA ALA A 322 33.73 11.19 -20.46
C ALA A 322 33.83 12.62 -21.02
N SER A 323 34.76 13.42 -20.49
CA SER A 323 34.98 14.84 -20.83
C SER A 323 33.83 15.81 -20.53
N TYR A 324 32.83 15.41 -19.74
CA TYR A 324 31.76 16.29 -19.26
C TYR A 324 31.74 16.39 -17.73
N GLU A 325 31.35 17.55 -17.21
CA GLU A 325 31.00 17.75 -15.79
C GLU A 325 29.47 17.67 -15.63
N THR A 326 28.98 16.79 -14.75
CA THR A 326 27.55 16.57 -14.53
C THR A 326 27.05 17.34 -13.31
N THR A 327 25.98 18.10 -13.50
CA THR A 327 25.19 18.71 -12.41
C THR A 327 23.75 18.21 -12.46
N ILE A 328 23.13 18.03 -11.29
CA ILE A 328 21.75 17.54 -11.15
C ILE A 328 20.99 18.48 -10.22
N THR A 329 19.87 19.02 -10.68
CA THR A 329 18.98 19.87 -9.90
C THR A 329 17.62 19.20 -9.73
N SER A 330 17.15 19.10 -8.48
CA SER A 330 15.79 18.70 -8.17
C SER A 330 14.86 19.91 -8.28
N GLU A 331 13.78 19.77 -9.04
CA GLU A 331 12.68 20.72 -9.11
C GLU A 331 11.58 20.31 -8.09
N LYS A 332 10.37 20.85 -8.22
CA LYS A 332 9.23 20.38 -7.45
C LYS A 332 8.70 19.04 -8.00
N ASP A 333 7.87 18.39 -7.20
CA ASP A 333 6.97 17.31 -7.64
C ASP A 333 7.67 16.13 -8.32
N GLY A 334 8.86 15.75 -7.82
CA GLY A 334 9.64 14.61 -8.32
C GLY A 334 10.34 14.82 -9.66
N LYS A 335 10.36 16.04 -10.19
CA LYS A 335 11.02 16.40 -11.44
C LYS A 335 12.49 16.79 -11.23
N TYR A 336 13.35 16.46 -12.20
CA TYR A 336 14.78 16.78 -12.18
C TYR A 336 15.26 17.36 -13.51
N THR A 337 16.33 18.15 -13.46
CA THR A 337 17.13 18.52 -14.63
C THR A 337 18.57 18.04 -14.42
N ILE A 338 19.10 17.32 -15.42
CA ILE A 338 20.50 16.85 -15.45
C ILE A 338 21.22 17.65 -16.53
N THR A 339 22.24 18.40 -16.18
CA THR A 339 23.04 19.20 -17.12
C THR A 339 24.46 18.67 -17.19
N ASN A 340 24.89 18.23 -18.37
CA ASN A 340 26.30 17.96 -18.64
C ASN A 340 26.94 19.15 -19.34
N LYS A 341 28.03 19.65 -18.76
CA LYS A 341 28.80 20.77 -19.29
C LYS A 341 30.13 20.30 -19.91
N HIS A 342 30.46 20.83 -21.07
CA HIS A 342 31.75 20.66 -21.72
C HIS A 342 32.22 22.02 -22.25
N THR A 343 33.46 22.40 -21.96
CA THR A 343 34.06 23.64 -22.46
C THR A 343 34.86 23.31 -23.73
N PRO A 344 34.48 23.84 -24.91
CA PRO A 344 35.15 23.54 -26.18
C PRO A 344 36.68 23.74 -26.15
N GLU A 345 37.42 22.83 -26.78
CA GLU A 345 38.86 22.89 -26.92
C GLU A 345 39.28 24.16 -27.68
N LYS A 346 40.29 24.86 -27.14
CA LYS A 346 40.89 26.04 -27.77
C LYS A 346 42.32 25.75 -28.21
N THR A 347 42.72 26.35 -29.33
CA THR A 347 44.04 26.24 -29.93
C THR A 347 44.66 27.63 -30.16
N THR A 348 45.93 27.63 -30.58
CA THR A 348 46.74 28.83 -30.82
C THR A 348 47.60 28.63 -32.06
N VAL A 349 47.56 29.58 -33.00
CA VAL A 349 48.44 29.62 -34.17
C VAL A 349 49.58 30.61 -33.93
N LYS A 350 50.82 30.21 -34.21
CA LYS A 350 52.02 31.07 -34.10
C LYS A 350 52.81 31.02 -35.40
N GLY A 351 53.33 32.17 -35.83
CA GLY A 351 54.10 32.29 -37.06
C GLY A 351 55.27 33.25 -36.95
N LYS A 352 56.18 33.16 -37.92
CA LYS A 352 57.33 34.07 -38.07
C LYS A 352 57.31 34.74 -39.44
N LYS A 353 57.76 35.99 -39.48
CA LYS A 353 58.08 36.71 -40.72
C LYS A 353 59.57 36.59 -41.01
N ILE A 354 59.90 36.15 -42.22
CA ILE A 354 61.24 36.07 -42.77
C ILE A 354 61.36 37.10 -43.90
N TRP A 355 62.49 37.81 -43.95
CA TRP A 355 62.82 38.78 -44.98
C TRP A 355 64.04 38.32 -45.78
N ASN A 356 63.90 38.27 -47.10
CA ASN A 356 64.91 37.87 -48.06
C ASN A 356 65.17 39.04 -49.01
N ASP A 357 65.91 40.04 -48.52
CA ASP A 357 66.05 41.39 -49.12
C ASP A 357 67.44 41.99 -48.91
N GLU A 358 68.48 41.14 -48.90
CA GLU A 358 69.88 41.51 -48.60
C GLU A 358 70.03 42.33 -47.30
N ASN A 359 69.16 42.07 -46.30
CA ASN A 359 69.04 42.81 -45.04
C ASN A 359 68.59 44.27 -45.21
N ASN A 360 67.45 44.47 -45.89
CA ASN A 360 66.85 45.77 -46.20
C ASN A 360 67.81 46.73 -46.93
N LYS A 361 68.62 46.20 -47.85
CA LYS A 361 69.65 46.92 -48.60
C LYS A 361 69.10 48.15 -49.34
N ASP A 362 67.92 48.02 -49.93
CA ASP A 362 67.26 49.05 -50.72
C ASP A 362 66.33 49.96 -49.88
N GLY A 363 66.23 49.72 -48.56
CA GLY A 363 65.52 50.57 -47.60
C GLY A 363 63.98 50.52 -47.66
N ILE A 364 63.40 49.58 -48.44
CA ILE A 364 61.96 49.50 -48.71
C ILE A 364 61.16 48.60 -47.73
N ARG A 365 61.82 47.91 -46.80
CA ARG A 365 61.12 47.04 -45.83
C ARG A 365 60.20 47.89 -44.93
N PRO A 366 58.90 47.57 -44.81
CA PRO A 366 57.98 48.33 -43.96
C PRO A 366 58.24 48.07 -42.47
N ASP A 367 57.84 49.02 -41.61
CA ASP A 367 57.96 48.92 -40.15
C ASP A 367 57.21 47.70 -39.56
N PHE A 368 56.12 47.30 -40.21
CA PHE A 368 55.32 46.13 -39.86
C PHE A 368 54.66 45.50 -41.09
N ILE A 369 54.18 44.27 -40.94
CA ILE A 369 53.22 43.62 -41.83
C ILE A 369 51.92 43.32 -41.09
N THR A 370 50.83 43.18 -41.83
CA THR A 370 49.57 42.63 -41.33
C THR A 370 49.37 41.22 -41.88
N VAL A 371 49.16 40.26 -40.98
CA VAL A 371 48.83 38.86 -41.29
C VAL A 371 47.37 38.62 -40.96
N ARG A 372 46.64 37.94 -41.85
CA ARG A 372 45.27 37.51 -41.63
C ARG A 372 45.21 36.01 -41.37
N LEU A 373 44.28 35.61 -40.50
CA LEU A 373 44.00 34.21 -40.21
C LEU A 373 42.81 33.73 -41.04
N LEU A 374 42.99 32.64 -41.77
CA LEU A 374 41.93 31.91 -42.46
C LEU A 374 41.58 30.64 -41.68
N ALA A 375 40.29 30.28 -41.66
CA ALA A 375 39.76 29.03 -41.14
C ALA A 375 39.10 28.26 -42.29
N ASP A 376 39.54 27.04 -42.56
CA ASP A 376 39.05 26.19 -43.67
C ASP A 376 39.01 26.93 -45.02
N GLY A 377 40.04 27.76 -45.27
CA GLY A 377 40.20 28.56 -46.49
C GLY A 377 39.36 29.86 -46.53
N LYS A 378 38.66 30.24 -45.45
CA LYS A 378 37.85 31.46 -45.37
C LYS A 378 38.47 32.46 -44.40
N GLU A 379 38.48 33.74 -44.77
CA GLU A 379 38.92 34.85 -43.90
C GLU A 379 38.13 34.89 -42.59
N THR A 380 38.83 34.87 -41.45
CA THR A 380 38.19 34.97 -40.12
C THR A 380 37.94 36.42 -39.66
N GLY A 381 38.50 37.40 -40.37
CA GLY A 381 38.54 38.79 -39.93
C GLY A 381 39.49 39.07 -38.76
N LYS A 382 40.23 38.07 -38.26
CA LYS A 382 41.30 38.25 -37.28
C LYS A 382 42.59 38.64 -38.00
N GLU A 383 43.13 39.80 -37.64
CA GLU A 383 44.44 40.28 -38.09
C GLU A 383 45.44 40.27 -36.91
N ALA A 384 46.71 40.02 -37.20
CA ALA A 384 47.84 40.18 -36.27
C ALA A 384 48.99 40.89 -37.00
N THR A 385 49.77 41.70 -36.28
CA THR A 385 50.93 42.38 -36.85
C THR A 385 52.24 41.69 -36.47
N ALA A 386 53.21 41.73 -37.38
CA ALA A 386 54.60 41.38 -37.09
C ALA A 386 55.50 42.57 -37.46
N SER A 387 56.45 42.90 -36.58
CA SER A 387 57.38 44.01 -36.74
C SER A 387 58.70 43.69 -36.04
N GLU A 388 59.71 44.55 -36.18
CA GLU A 388 60.97 44.41 -35.44
C GLU A 388 60.74 44.37 -33.91
N ALA A 389 59.78 45.15 -33.41
CA ALA A 389 59.40 45.17 -31.99
C ALA A 389 58.77 43.85 -31.51
N THR A 390 58.17 43.04 -32.39
CA THR A 390 57.69 41.68 -32.06
C THR A 390 58.72 40.59 -32.36
N GLY A 391 59.97 40.95 -32.67
CA GLY A 391 61.00 40.02 -33.14
C GLY A 391 60.62 39.35 -34.47
N TRP A 392 59.79 40.02 -35.28
CA TRP A 392 59.17 39.48 -36.49
C TRP A 392 58.35 38.20 -36.24
N THR A 393 57.66 38.13 -35.10
CA THR A 393 56.72 37.03 -34.76
C THR A 393 55.30 37.54 -34.60
N TYR A 394 54.32 36.65 -34.75
CA TYR A 394 52.89 36.92 -34.53
C TYR A 394 52.16 35.68 -34.01
N GLU A 395 51.02 35.89 -33.35
CA GLU A 395 50.26 34.86 -32.65
C GLU A 395 48.76 35.16 -32.63
N PHE A 396 47.95 34.12 -32.83
CA PHE A 396 46.50 34.13 -32.70
C PHE A 396 46.09 33.14 -31.60
N THR A 397 45.62 33.63 -30.46
CA THR A 397 45.20 32.81 -29.31
C THR A 397 43.68 32.63 -29.22
N GLY A 398 43.25 31.64 -28.42
CA GLY A 398 41.83 31.45 -28.09
C GLY A 398 40.98 31.04 -29.29
N LEU A 399 41.62 30.47 -30.31
CA LEU A 399 40.95 29.96 -31.51
C LEU A 399 40.17 28.70 -31.18
N ASP A 400 39.02 28.54 -31.79
CA ASP A 400 38.23 27.30 -31.72
C ASP A 400 39.02 26.14 -32.34
N ARG A 401 39.13 25.00 -31.64
CA ARG A 401 39.82 23.85 -32.23
C ARG A 401 38.95 23.11 -33.24
N TYR A 402 37.66 23.01 -32.95
CA TYR A 402 36.68 22.30 -33.77
C TYR A 402 35.54 23.20 -34.21
N ASN A 403 34.94 22.90 -35.35
CA ASN A 403 33.64 23.39 -35.79
C ASN A 403 32.81 22.19 -36.26
N ASP A 404 31.58 22.04 -35.76
CA ASP A 404 30.67 20.92 -36.10
C ASP A 404 31.35 19.53 -36.01
N GLY A 405 32.17 19.31 -34.97
CA GLY A 405 32.91 18.07 -34.71
C GLY A 405 34.16 17.83 -35.57
N GLN A 406 34.53 18.76 -36.45
CA GLN A 406 35.71 18.65 -37.33
C GLN A 406 36.81 19.65 -36.92
N GLU A 407 38.07 19.23 -36.93
CA GLU A 407 39.21 20.08 -36.54
C GLU A 407 39.47 21.16 -37.60
N ILE A 408 39.47 22.43 -37.19
CA ILE A 408 39.52 23.59 -38.08
C ILE A 408 40.91 23.71 -38.71
N LYS A 409 40.97 23.75 -40.05
CA LYS A 409 42.22 23.93 -40.79
C LYS A 409 42.57 25.40 -40.88
N TYR A 410 43.28 25.90 -39.88
CA TYR A 410 43.84 27.24 -39.90
C TYR A 410 44.96 27.37 -40.93
N SER A 411 44.98 28.51 -41.63
CA SER A 411 46.08 28.97 -42.48
C SER A 411 46.23 30.49 -42.37
N VAL A 412 47.27 31.06 -42.97
CA VAL A 412 47.59 32.48 -42.88
C VAL A 412 47.84 33.08 -44.26
N VAL A 413 47.52 34.37 -44.42
CA VAL A 413 47.88 35.15 -45.61
C VAL A 413 48.39 36.52 -45.19
N GLU A 414 49.34 37.06 -45.94
CA GLU A 414 49.85 38.42 -45.72
C GLU A 414 49.03 39.45 -46.51
N VAL A 415 48.79 40.63 -45.93
CA VAL A 415 48.29 41.78 -46.69
C VAL A 415 49.41 42.25 -47.64
N PRO A 416 49.19 42.31 -48.97
CA PRO A 416 50.25 42.47 -49.96
C PRO A 416 51.20 43.64 -49.70
N VAL A 417 52.50 43.33 -49.54
CA VAL A 417 53.57 44.31 -49.31
C VAL A 417 54.13 44.78 -50.65
N ALA A 418 54.09 46.09 -50.91
CA ALA A 418 54.59 46.66 -52.16
C ALA A 418 56.09 46.37 -52.36
N GLY A 419 56.47 45.94 -53.57
CA GLY A 419 57.87 45.61 -53.92
C GLY A 419 58.35 44.22 -53.53
N TYR A 420 57.53 43.40 -52.85
CA TYR A 420 57.90 42.06 -52.39
C TYR A 420 56.97 40.97 -52.96
N THR A 421 57.53 39.77 -53.12
CA THR A 421 56.76 38.53 -53.37
C THR A 421 56.68 37.74 -52.07
N SER A 422 55.47 37.32 -51.69
CA SER A 422 55.15 36.65 -50.42
C SER A 422 54.88 35.16 -50.63
N GLU A 423 55.49 34.31 -49.79
CA GLU A 423 55.33 32.85 -49.78
C GLU A 423 55.03 32.37 -48.36
N VAL A 424 54.18 31.35 -48.20
CA VAL A 424 53.73 30.84 -46.90
C VAL A 424 54.05 29.35 -46.76
N GLU A 425 54.87 29.00 -45.77
CA GLU A 425 55.18 27.61 -45.40
C GLU A 425 54.61 27.31 -44.00
N GLY A 426 53.48 26.58 -43.98
CA GLY A 426 52.72 26.32 -42.75
C GLY A 426 52.14 27.60 -42.15
N PHE A 427 52.85 28.17 -41.17
CA PHE A 427 52.54 29.47 -40.55
C PHE A 427 53.72 30.46 -40.61
N ASN A 428 54.82 30.12 -41.31
CA ASN A 428 55.89 31.08 -41.57
C ASN A 428 55.63 31.78 -42.91
N ILE A 429 55.94 33.07 -42.98
CA ILE A 429 55.76 33.89 -44.18
C ILE A 429 57.12 34.43 -44.59
N THR A 430 57.52 34.24 -45.84
CA THR A 430 58.79 34.75 -46.40
C THR A 430 58.50 35.80 -47.44
N ASN A 431 59.04 37.01 -47.28
CA ASN A 431 59.03 38.02 -48.35
C ASN A 431 60.40 38.09 -49.03
N THR A 432 60.41 37.87 -50.34
CA THR A 432 61.58 38.07 -51.18
C THR A 432 61.46 39.37 -51.95
N HIS A 433 62.49 40.21 -51.89
CA HIS A 433 62.68 41.32 -52.81
C HIS A 433 63.73 40.93 -53.87
N THR A 434 63.49 41.33 -55.11
CA THR A 434 64.47 41.22 -56.20
C THR A 434 64.59 42.61 -56.83
N PRO A 435 65.72 43.33 -56.65
CA PRO A 435 65.88 44.66 -57.20
C PRO A 435 65.78 44.69 -58.74
N GLU A 436 65.14 45.72 -59.29
CA GLU A 436 65.16 45.92 -60.73
C GLU A 436 66.59 46.18 -61.22
N LYS A 437 67.02 45.41 -62.22
CA LYS A 437 68.38 45.47 -62.75
C LYS A 437 68.57 46.80 -63.50
N PRO A 438 69.52 47.67 -63.10
CA PRO A 438 69.63 49.01 -63.68
C PRO A 438 69.92 48.93 -65.19
N THR A 439 69.11 49.63 -65.99
CA THR A 439 69.30 49.78 -67.42
C THR A 439 70.63 50.50 -67.69
N PRO A 440 71.60 49.89 -68.38
CA PRO A 440 72.93 50.48 -68.53
C PRO A 440 72.89 51.80 -69.31
N GLY A 441 73.38 52.88 -68.68
CA GLY A 441 73.62 54.15 -69.36
C GLY A 441 74.66 53.98 -70.48
N LYS A 442 74.37 54.52 -71.67
CA LYS A 442 75.22 54.37 -72.85
C LYS A 442 76.59 55.05 -72.63
N PRO A 443 77.73 54.33 -72.76
CA PRO A 443 79.05 54.93 -72.62
C PRO A 443 79.39 55.96 -73.71
N ASN A 444 80.25 56.92 -73.38
CA ASN A 444 80.85 57.88 -74.32
C ASN A 444 82.19 57.34 -74.85
N GLU A 445 82.49 57.64 -76.12
CA GLU A 445 83.71 57.20 -76.82
C GLU A 445 84.51 58.41 -77.35
N PRO A 446 85.83 58.55 -77.06
CA PRO A 446 86.59 59.77 -77.38
C PRO A 446 87.58 59.64 -78.56
N GLY A 447 87.51 60.56 -79.54
CA GLY A 447 88.48 60.70 -80.64
C GLY A 447 88.36 62.05 -81.41
N LYS A 448 89.45 62.56 -82.00
CA LYS A 448 89.59 63.91 -82.62
C LYS A 448 90.72 63.88 -83.68
N PRO A 449 91.00 64.92 -84.53
CA PRO A 449 90.31 66.22 -84.75
C PRO A 449 90.23 66.81 -86.20
N GLY A 450 89.12 67.51 -86.52
CA GLY A 450 89.08 68.72 -87.41
C GLY A 450 89.10 68.53 -88.95
N PRO A 451 88.88 69.61 -89.76
CA PRO A 451 88.73 71.04 -89.41
C PRO A 451 87.33 71.68 -89.70
N LYS A 452 87.28 73.02 -89.57
CA LYS A 452 86.16 74.01 -89.62
C LYS A 452 85.76 74.46 -91.06
N PRO A 453 84.75 75.36 -91.26
CA PRO A 453 83.47 75.60 -90.53
C PRO A 453 82.24 75.93 -91.44
N GLN A 454 81.03 76.06 -90.86
CA GLN A 454 80.16 77.25 -91.05
C GLN A 454 79.06 77.35 -89.96
N LEU A 455 78.31 78.45 -89.93
CA LEU A 455 77.38 78.94 -88.89
C LEU A 455 76.13 79.56 -89.57
N PRO A 456 75.09 80.02 -88.85
CA PRO A 456 74.27 79.35 -87.83
C PRO A 456 72.75 79.56 -88.10
N ASN A 457 71.88 79.13 -87.18
CA ASN A 457 70.69 79.85 -86.65
C ASN A 457 69.89 78.89 -85.73
N THR A 458 69.90 78.99 -84.40
CA THR A 458 69.23 79.97 -83.49
C THR A 458 67.70 79.88 -83.48
N GLY A 459 67.12 79.51 -82.34
CA GLY A 459 65.66 79.40 -82.16
C GLY A 459 65.23 78.82 -80.81
N GLU A 460 65.62 79.44 -79.69
CA GLU A 460 65.05 79.12 -78.37
C GLU A 460 63.57 79.56 -78.28
N LYS A 461 62.79 78.92 -77.38
CA LYS A 461 62.22 79.57 -76.17
C LYS A 461 62.02 78.52 -75.06
N ALA A 462 61.98 78.97 -73.81
CA ALA A 462 62.14 78.13 -72.62
C ALA A 462 60.90 78.06 -71.70
N SER A 463 60.99 77.14 -70.73
CA SER A 463 60.15 76.95 -69.53
C SER A 463 59.77 78.24 -68.80
N ASN A 464 58.59 78.26 -68.11
CA ASN A 464 58.54 78.46 -66.64
C ASN A 464 57.13 78.55 -65.97
N VAL A 465 57.09 78.07 -64.70
CA VAL A 465 56.43 78.64 -63.49
C VAL A 465 54.95 78.35 -63.10
N ALA A 466 54.79 78.09 -61.78
CA ALA A 466 53.60 78.15 -60.87
C ALA A 466 52.42 77.17 -61.10
N VAL A 467 51.86 76.44 -60.12
CA VAL A 467 51.45 76.69 -58.70
C VAL A 467 50.10 77.43 -58.54
N VAL A 468 49.12 76.78 -57.90
CA VAL A 468 48.15 77.27 -56.87
C VAL A 468 47.18 76.13 -56.49
N ALA A 469 46.58 76.19 -55.30
CA ALA A 469 45.71 75.14 -54.73
C ALA A 469 44.21 75.54 -54.67
N GLY A 470 43.34 74.53 -54.52
CA GLY A 470 41.90 74.65 -54.23
C GLY A 470 41.11 73.42 -54.71
N LEU A 471 39.91 73.09 -54.19
CA LEU A 471 39.21 73.56 -52.99
C LEU A 471 38.17 72.47 -52.58
N ALA A 472 37.52 72.60 -51.42
CA ALA A 472 36.57 71.61 -50.88
C ALA A 472 35.09 71.89 -51.24
N LEU A 473 34.16 71.08 -50.70
CA LEU A 473 32.67 71.14 -50.83
C LEU A 473 32.13 70.57 -52.17
N MET A 474 30.93 69.99 -52.32
CA MET A 474 29.77 69.63 -51.46
C MET A 474 29.22 68.25 -51.93
N ALA A 475 28.19 67.60 -51.35
CA ALA A 475 27.73 67.35 -49.96
C ALA A 475 26.37 66.61 -50.04
N VAL A 476 26.04 65.66 -49.13
CA VAL A 476 24.68 65.08 -49.01
C VAL A 476 24.26 64.91 -47.54
N THR A 477 23.32 65.74 -47.10
CA THR A 477 22.35 65.45 -46.03
C THR A 477 21.06 64.93 -46.69
N GLY A 478 20.12 64.24 -46.02
CA GLY A 478 20.00 63.91 -44.60
C GLY A 478 18.63 64.36 -44.03
N GLY A 479 17.73 63.40 -43.80
CA GLY A 479 16.50 63.55 -43.00
C GLY A 479 16.54 62.55 -41.82
N LEU A 480 16.20 62.88 -40.57
CA LEU A 480 14.95 63.48 -40.03
C LEU A 480 13.75 62.53 -40.25
N TYR A 481 12.89 62.18 -39.28
CA TYR A 481 12.57 62.79 -37.97
C TYR A 481 11.82 61.74 -37.07
N PHE A 482 11.81 61.67 -35.72
CA PHE A 482 12.66 62.10 -34.57
C PHE A 482 11.98 61.55 -33.26
N VAL A 483 12.48 61.87 -32.04
CA VAL A 483 11.78 61.83 -30.70
C VAL A 483 11.68 60.51 -29.86
N SER A 484 12.15 60.59 -28.59
CA SER A 484 11.66 59.88 -27.37
C SER A 484 11.96 58.38 -27.14
N ARG A 485 12.32 57.89 -25.93
CA ARG A 485 12.67 58.55 -24.64
C ARG A 485 13.59 57.68 -23.76
N LYS A 486 14.32 58.40 -22.89
CA LYS A 486 15.02 58.04 -21.64
C LYS A 486 14.65 56.74 -20.88
N ASN A 487 15.68 56.23 -20.20
CA ASN A 487 15.70 55.45 -18.94
C ASN A 487 15.40 53.94 -19.00
N LYS A 488 16.43 53.15 -19.31
CA LYS A 488 17.21 52.52 -18.23
C LYS A 488 18.68 52.41 -18.62
#